data_AF-A0A352RTD4-F1
#
_entry.id   AF-A0A352RTD4-F1
#
_cell.length_a   1.000
_cell.length_b   1.000
_cell.length_c   1.000
_cell.angle_alpha   90.00
_cell.angle_beta   90.00
_cell.angle_gamma   90.00
#
_symmetry.space_group_name_H-M   'P 1'
#
loop_
_entity.id
_entity.type
_entity.pdbx_description
1 polymer ?
#
loop_
_entity_poly.entity_id
_entity_poly.type
_entity_poly.pdbx_seq_one_letter_code
_entity_poly.pdbx_strand_id
1 'polypeptide(L)' 'AKNNGVPVGPGRGSGAGSLVAYALGITDLDPLKYALLFERFLNPERVSMPDF' A
#
# COMPACT_ATOMS: atom_id res chain seq x y z
N ALA A 1 2.10 15.75 -2.92
CA ALA A 1 3.26 15.45 -3.81
C ALA A 1 2.82 15.24 -5.25
N LYS A 2 1.98 14.21 -5.54
CA LYS A 2 1.51 13.89 -6.90
C LYS A 2 0.94 15.11 -7.68
N ASN A 3 0.09 15.91 -7.04
CA ASN A 3 -0.53 17.09 -7.68
C ASN A 3 0.37 18.33 -7.76
N ASN A 4 1.60 18.27 -7.24
CA ASN A 4 2.51 19.41 -7.15
C ASN A 4 3.72 19.24 -8.09
N GLY A 5 3.61 18.37 -9.11
CA GLY A 5 4.70 18.10 -10.06
C GLY A 5 5.89 17.33 -9.47
N VAL A 6 5.75 16.78 -8.26
CA VAL A 6 6.81 15.98 -7.62
C VAL A 6 6.56 14.50 -7.96
N PRO A 7 7.51 13.81 -8.63
CA PRO A 7 7.35 12.40 -8.97
C PRO A 7 7.28 11.55 -7.70
N VAL A 8 6.27 10.68 -7.64
CA VAL A 8 6.05 9.74 -6.54
C VAL A 8 6.07 8.34 -7.12
N GLY A 9 6.85 7.44 -6.53
CA GLY A 9 6.91 6.05 -6.97
C GLY A 9 5.60 5.30 -6.67
N PRO A 10 5.37 4.12 -7.29
CA PRO A 10 4.10 3.40 -7.26
C PRO A 10 3.71 2.77 -5.90
N GLY A 11 4.47 3.02 -4.84
CA GLY A 11 4.41 2.35 -3.54
C GLY A 11 5.67 1.52 -3.25
N ARG A 12 6.06 1.40 -1.99
CA ARG A 12 7.17 0.55 -1.51
C ARG A 12 6.73 -0.20 -0.25
N GLY A 13 7.43 -1.29 0.07
CA GLY A 13 7.14 -2.08 1.27
C GLY A 13 5.83 -2.87 1.18
N SER A 14 5.34 -3.35 2.33
CA SER A 14 4.11 -4.15 2.41
C SER A 14 2.84 -3.34 2.15
N GLY A 15 2.89 -2.01 2.23
CA GLY A 15 1.74 -1.12 1.98
C GLY A 15 1.06 -1.32 0.61
N ALA A 16 1.81 -1.82 -0.39
CA ALA A 16 1.27 -2.18 -1.72
C ALA A 16 0.25 -3.34 -1.70
N GLY A 17 0.19 -4.13 -0.62
CA GLY A 17 -0.81 -5.19 -0.44
C GLY A 17 -2.18 -4.70 0.02
N SER A 18 -2.33 -3.41 0.35
CA SER A 18 -3.61 -2.85 0.80
C SER A 18 -4.46 -2.36 -0.35
N LEU A 19 -5.62 -3.01 -0.55
CA LEU A 19 -6.62 -2.57 -1.52
C LEU A 19 -7.17 -1.18 -1.18
N VAL A 20 -7.28 -0.87 0.11
CA VAL A 20 -7.69 0.46 0.57
C VAL A 20 -6.64 1.52 0.20
N ALA A 21 -5.35 1.21 0.32
CA ALA A 21 -4.28 2.13 -0.08
C ALA A 21 -4.28 2.38 -1.60
N TYR A 22 -4.55 1.35 -2.40
CA TYR A 22 -4.72 1.48 -3.85
C TYR A 22 -5.95 2.35 -4.20
N ALA A 23 -7.10 2.07 -3.59
CA ALA A 23 -8.34 2.82 -3.84
C ALA A 23 -8.23 4.31 -3.45
N LEU A 24 -7.44 4.63 -2.44
CA LEU A 24 -7.16 6.02 -2.01
C LEU A 24 -6.01 6.69 -2.80
N GLY A 25 -5.40 5.99 -3.77
CA GLY A 25 -4.29 6.51 -4.57
C GLY A 25 -2.97 6.67 -3.82
N ILE A 26 -2.85 6.05 -2.64
CA ILE A 26 -1.64 6.00 -1.83
C ILE A 26 -0.60 5.10 -2.52
N THR A 27 -1.05 3.95 -3.01
CA THR A 27 -0.26 3.05 -3.88
C THR A 27 -0.83 3.06 -5.29
N ASP A 28 0.02 2.81 -6.29
CA ASP A 28 -0.38 2.76 -7.71
C ASP A 28 -0.41 1.31 -8.24
N LEU A 29 -0.23 0.32 -7.36
CA LEU A 29 -0.27 -1.11 -7.67
C LEU A 29 -1.61 -1.71 -7.24
N ASP A 30 -2.29 -2.38 -8.16
CA ASP A 30 -3.48 -3.18 -7.88
C ASP A 30 -3.08 -4.49 -7.16
N PRO A 31 -3.39 -4.65 -5.86
CA PRO A 31 -2.97 -5.82 -5.10
C PRO A 31 -3.65 -7.11 -5.56
N LEU A 32 -4.86 -7.05 -6.14
CA LEU A 32 -5.56 -8.24 -6.61
C LEU A 32 -4.92 -8.80 -7.87
N LYS A 33 -4.53 -7.91 -8.79
CA LYS A 33 -3.81 -8.28 -10.03
C LYS A 33 -2.49 -8.98 -9.75
N TYR A 34 -1.79 -8.56 -8.70
CA TYR A 34 -0.46 -9.07 -8.34
C TYR A 34 -0.47 -10.05 -7.16
N ALA A 35 -1.65 -10.48 -6.70
CA ALA A 35 -1.83 -11.36 -5.54
C ALA A 35 -1.03 -10.90 -4.31
N LEU A 36 -0.98 -9.59 -4.08
CA LEU A 36 -0.33 -8.99 -2.91
C LEU A 36 -1.25 -9.13 -1.69
N LEU A 37 -0.70 -9.67 -0.60
CA LEU A 37 -1.47 -9.98 0.61
C LEU A 37 -1.49 -8.80 1.58
N PHE A 38 -2.69 -8.43 2.04
CA PHE A 38 -2.89 -7.36 3.02
C PHE A 38 -2.32 -7.73 4.40
N GLU A 39 -2.39 -9.00 4.78
CA GLU A 39 -1.94 -9.52 6.07
C GLU A 39 -0.43 -9.38 6.28
N ARG A 40 0.32 -9.25 5.17
CA ARG A 40 1.76 -8.94 5.19
C ARG A 40 2.03 -7.47 5.54
N PHE A 41 1.04 -6.60 5.37
CA PHE A 41 1.06 -5.20 5.77
C PHE A 41 0.56 -5.01 7.20
N LEU A 42 -0.61 -5.59 7.52
CA LEU A 42 -1.20 -5.53 8.86
C LEU A 42 -1.66 -6.93 9.27
N ASN A 43 -0.96 -7.53 10.22
CA ASN A 43 -1.31 -8.84 10.74
C ASN A 43 -2.37 -8.68 11.86
N PRO A 44 -3.57 -9.26 11.74
CA PRO A 44 -4.62 -9.16 12.77
C PRO A 44 -4.22 -9.78 14.12
N GLU A 45 -3.28 -10.74 14.13
CA GLU A 45 -2.77 -11.37 15.36
C GLU A 45 -1.68 -10.55 16.05
N ARG A 46 -1.18 -9.47 15.41
CA ARG A 46 -0.13 -8.61 15.93
C ARG A 46 -0.58 -7.15 15.92
N VAL A 47 -1.06 -6.66 17.06
CA VAL A 47 -1.42 -5.25 17.27
C VAL A 47 -0.13 -4.43 17.40
N SER A 48 0.49 -4.13 16.26
CA SER A 48 1.60 -3.19 16.13
C SER A 48 1.27 -2.21 15.02
N MET A 49 1.59 -0.92 15.22
CA MET A 49 1.43 0.08 14.17
C MET A 49 2.24 -0.33 12.93
N PRO A 50 1.62 -0.42 11.73
CA PRO A 50 2.35 -0.73 10.50
C PRO A 50 3.16 0.48 10.05
N ASP A 51 4.30 0.23 9.40
CA ASP A 51 5.14 1.26 8.78
C ASP A 51 4.80 1.37 7.28
N PHE A 52 4.74 2.60 6.75
CA PHE A 52 4.43 2.93 5.34
C PHE A 52 5.64 3.52 4.61
#